data_AF-A0AAQ1ABD2-F1
#
_entry.id   AF-A0AAQ1ABD2-F1
#
_cell.length_a   1.000
_cell.length_b   1.000
_cell.length_c   1.000
_cell.angle_alpha   90.00
_cell.angle_beta   90.00
_cell.angle_gamma   90.00
#
_symmetry.space_group_name_H-M   'P 1'
#
loop_
_entity.id
_entity.type
_entity.pdbx_description
1 polymer ?
#
loop_
_entity_poly.entity_id
_entity_poly.type
_entity_poly.pdbx_seq_one_letter_code
_entity_poly.pdbx_strand_id
1 'polypeptide(L)'
;MKKWFSSDVNNLDDLKKEYRKLCFKHHPDMGGSTEDMQAINSEYEQLLKVLINKKADSNYSEKSTFKNRDEEIDAEIRLREVLEKIEILEGLEIERIGLWLYVSGNTKTHKEALKEAGLKWAHARKLWIYVGTECRGRGNKDMDELRAKYGNEKVKTRSKIKKIA
;
A
#
# COMPACT_ATOMS: atom_id res chain seq x y z
N MET A 1 15.88 -22.10 -3.13
CA MET A 1 15.14 -20.85 -3.37
C MET A 1 15.76 -19.76 -2.52
N LYS A 2 15.98 -18.56 -3.07
CA LYS A 2 16.43 -17.39 -2.32
C LYS A 2 15.28 -16.96 -1.40
N LYS A 3 15.55 -16.77 -0.11
CA LYS A 3 14.59 -16.25 0.87
C LYS A 3 14.77 -14.73 0.96
N TRP A 4 13.71 -13.97 0.73
CA TRP A 4 13.76 -12.51 0.67
C TRP A 4 13.46 -11.85 2.01
N PHE A 5 12.61 -12.47 2.84
CA PHE A 5 12.17 -11.90 4.11
C PHE A 5 12.91 -12.53 5.29
N SER A 6 13.27 -11.71 6.28
CA SER A 6 13.83 -12.21 7.53
C SER A 6 12.84 -13.12 8.26
N SER A 7 13.38 -14.04 9.05
CA SER A 7 12.57 -14.83 10.01
C SER A 7 11.98 -13.98 11.13
N ASP A 8 12.43 -12.72 11.28
CA ASP A 8 11.96 -11.77 12.30
C ASP A 8 10.62 -11.08 11.92
N VAL A 9 10.10 -11.32 10.71
CA VAL A 9 8.79 -10.82 10.29
C VAL A 9 7.68 -11.54 11.05
N ASN A 10 7.21 -10.93 12.13
CA ASN A 10 6.26 -11.54 13.06
C ASN A 10 4.84 -10.98 12.96
N ASN A 11 4.66 -9.83 12.33
CA ASN A 11 3.38 -9.18 12.19
C ASN A 11 3.24 -8.46 10.83
N LEU A 12 2.04 -7.98 10.54
CA LEU A 12 1.71 -7.34 9.25
C LEU A 12 2.48 -6.04 9.01
N ASP A 13 2.81 -5.30 10.06
CA ASP A 13 3.52 -4.03 9.94
C ASP A 13 4.99 -4.25 9.56
N ASP A 14 5.65 -5.21 10.20
CA ASP A 14 7.02 -5.63 9.86
C ASP A 14 7.09 -6.14 8.42
N LEU A 15 6.14 -6.99 8.02
CA LEU A 15 6.07 -7.53 6.66
C LEU A 15 5.98 -6.41 5.61
N LYS A 16 5.10 -5.43 5.82
CA LYS A 16 4.88 -4.30 4.90
C LYS A 16 6.10 -3.38 4.84
N LYS A 17 6.73 -3.11 5.99
CA LYS A 17 7.96 -2.30 6.06
C LYS A 17 9.10 -2.97 5.30
N GLU A 18 9.29 -4.28 5.47
CA GLU A 18 10.34 -5.03 4.78
C GLU A 18 10.07 -5.14 3.28
N TYR A 19 8.84 -5.46 2.89
CA TYR A 19 8.40 -5.48 1.49
C TYR A 19 8.75 -4.19 0.79
N ARG A 20 8.43 -3.05 1.41
CA ARG A 20 8.69 -1.74 0.83
C ARG A 20 10.19 -1.46 0.65
N LYS A 21 11.03 -1.89 1.59
CA LYS A 21 12.51 -1.78 1.45
C LYS A 21 13.00 -2.61 0.27
N LEU A 22 12.45 -3.81 0.09
CA LEU A 22 12.79 -4.72 -1.01
C LEU A 22 12.33 -4.16 -2.36
N CYS A 23 11.09 -3.65 -2.45
CA CYS A 23 10.56 -2.99 -3.65
C CYS A 23 11.44 -1.83 -4.07
N PHE A 24 11.79 -0.98 -3.10
CA PHE A 24 12.77 0.07 -3.34
C PHE A 24 14.03 -0.55 -3.95
N LYS A 25 14.68 -1.51 -3.32
CA LYS A 25 15.95 -2.03 -3.85
C LYS A 25 15.85 -2.75 -5.21
N HIS A 26 14.75 -3.45 -5.50
CA HIS A 26 14.66 -4.43 -6.60
C HIS A 26 13.64 -4.10 -7.70
N HIS A 27 12.95 -2.96 -7.66
CA HIS A 27 11.98 -2.61 -8.70
C HIS A 27 12.63 -2.53 -10.10
N PRO A 28 12.03 -3.14 -11.14
CA PRO A 28 12.60 -3.22 -12.48
C PRO A 28 12.83 -1.84 -13.14
N ASP A 29 11.88 -0.92 -13.02
CA ASP A 29 12.02 0.47 -13.53
C ASP A 29 13.13 1.28 -12.83
N MET A 30 13.81 0.67 -11.86
CA MET A 30 14.82 1.32 -11.03
C MET A 30 16.14 0.54 -10.98
N GLY A 31 16.36 -0.34 -11.95
CA GLY A 31 17.61 -1.09 -12.12
C GLY A 31 17.65 -2.42 -11.36
N GLY A 32 16.52 -2.88 -10.81
CA GLY A 32 16.35 -4.26 -10.35
C GLY A 32 15.92 -5.20 -11.49
N SER A 33 15.66 -6.47 -11.15
CA SER A 33 15.17 -7.47 -12.10
C SER A 33 13.70 -7.78 -11.87
N THR A 34 12.96 -8.01 -12.96
CA THR A 34 11.57 -8.46 -12.90
C THR A 34 11.45 -9.79 -12.16
N GLU A 35 12.41 -10.69 -12.33
CA GLU A 35 12.45 -12.00 -11.65
C GLU A 35 12.58 -11.85 -10.13
N ASP A 36 13.47 -10.98 -9.64
CA ASP A 36 13.60 -10.71 -8.21
C ASP A 36 12.31 -10.12 -7.65
N MET A 37 11.71 -9.15 -8.35
CA MET A 37 10.47 -8.52 -7.93
C MET A 37 9.30 -9.52 -7.86
N GLN A 38 9.17 -10.41 -8.85
CA GLN A 38 8.17 -11.48 -8.84
C GLN A 38 8.36 -12.44 -7.66
N ALA A 39 9.61 -12.81 -7.35
CA ALA A 39 9.91 -13.66 -6.22
C ALA A 39 9.58 -12.98 -4.87
N ILE A 40 9.92 -11.69 -4.73
CA ILE A 40 9.57 -10.89 -3.55
C ILE A 40 8.05 -10.81 -3.37
N ASN A 41 7.32 -10.55 -4.46
CA ASN A 41 5.86 -10.46 -4.45
C ASN A 41 5.20 -11.78 -4.02
N SER A 42 5.69 -12.89 -4.56
CA SER A 42 5.18 -14.22 -4.22
C SER A 42 5.42 -14.57 -2.74
N GLU A 43 6.62 -14.32 -2.22
CA GLU A 43 6.94 -14.59 -0.81
C GLU A 43 6.15 -13.67 0.14
N TYR A 44 5.98 -12.40 -0.23
CA TYR A 44 5.14 -11.47 0.52
C TYR A 44 3.70 -11.97 0.67
N GLU A 45 3.07 -12.40 -0.43
CA GLU A 45 1.70 -12.90 -0.41
C GLU A 45 1.56 -14.17 0.45
N GLN A 46 2.56 -15.06 0.41
CA GLN A 46 2.58 -16.25 1.26
C GLN A 46 2.62 -15.88 2.74
N LEU A 47 3.53 -14.96 3.13
CA LEU A 47 3.65 -14.50 4.51
C LEU A 47 2.41 -13.73 4.97
N LEU A 48 1.83 -12.90 4.10
CA LEU A 48 0.59 -12.17 4.35
C LEU A 48 -0.54 -13.14 4.71
N LYS A 49 -0.74 -14.18 3.89
CA LYS A 49 -1.74 -15.23 4.13
C LYS A 49 -1.51 -15.93 5.47
N VAL A 50 -0.26 -16.30 5.77
CA VAL A 50 0.09 -16.94 7.05
C VAL A 50 -0.25 -16.03 8.24
N LEU A 51 0.07 -14.74 8.17
CA LEU A 51 -0.19 -13.79 9.26
C LEU A 51 -1.68 -13.51 9.44
N ILE A 52 -2.44 -13.39 8.35
CA ILE A 52 -3.90 -13.19 8.42
C ILE A 52 -4.62 -14.46 8.93
N ASN A 53 -4.16 -15.64 8.52
CA ASN A 53 -4.71 -16.91 8.98
C ASN A 53 -4.51 -17.17 10.49
N LYS A 54 -3.50 -16.55 11.11
CA LYS A 54 -3.29 -16.59 12.57
C LYS A 54 -4.28 -15.73 13.35
N LYS A 55 -5.02 -14.82 12.71
CA LYS A 55 -6.02 -13.98 13.39
C LYS A 55 -7.21 -14.82 13.83
N ALA A 56 -7.76 -14.50 15.01
CA ALA A 56 -8.95 -15.16 15.54
C ALA A 56 -10.16 -14.97 14.63
N ASP A 57 -11.00 -16.00 14.51
CA ASP A 57 -12.25 -15.94 13.71
C ASP A 57 -13.18 -14.82 14.19
N SER A 58 -13.15 -14.48 15.49
CA SER A 58 -13.94 -13.40 16.08
C SER A 58 -13.64 -12.00 15.52
N ASN A 59 -12.52 -11.83 14.81
CA ASN A 59 -12.22 -10.58 14.10
C ASN A 59 -13.11 -10.38 12.85
N TYR A 60 -13.71 -11.46 12.35
CA TYR A 60 -14.47 -11.47 11.11
C TYR A 60 -15.96 -11.65 11.37
N SER A 61 -16.77 -10.82 10.75
CA SER A 61 -18.23 -10.90 10.82
C SER A 61 -18.85 -10.06 9.72
N GLU A 62 -20.14 -10.25 9.48
CA GLU A 62 -20.90 -9.40 8.54
C GLU A 62 -20.78 -7.90 8.87
N LYS A 63 -20.56 -7.55 10.15
CA LYS A 63 -20.44 -6.15 10.62
C LYS A 63 -19.00 -5.65 10.72
N SER A 64 -18.00 -6.55 10.67
CA SER A 64 -16.58 -6.19 10.71
C SER A 64 -16.15 -5.48 9.42
N THR A 65 -14.95 -4.86 9.44
CA THR A 65 -14.33 -4.26 8.24
C THR A 65 -14.22 -5.27 7.11
N PHE A 66 -13.88 -6.51 7.46
CA PHE A 66 -13.81 -7.65 6.56
C PHE A 66 -14.71 -8.76 7.05
N LYS A 67 -15.44 -9.39 6.13
CA LYS A 67 -16.35 -10.49 6.46
C LYS A 67 -15.61 -11.79 6.71
N ASN A 68 -14.45 -11.96 6.06
CA ASN A 68 -13.60 -13.14 6.16
C ASN A 68 -12.13 -12.77 5.86
N ARG A 69 -11.25 -13.77 6.01
CA ARG A 69 -9.80 -13.63 5.79
C ARG A 69 -9.46 -13.32 4.33
N ASP A 70 -10.15 -13.95 3.39
CA ASP A 70 -9.88 -13.78 1.96
C ASP A 70 -10.14 -12.34 1.50
N GLU A 71 -11.21 -11.71 2.01
CA GLU A 71 -11.50 -10.30 1.75
C GLU A 71 -10.40 -9.38 2.28
N GLU A 72 -9.83 -9.67 3.46
CA GLU A 72 -8.70 -8.92 4.00
C GLU A 72 -7.43 -9.13 3.16
N ILE A 73 -7.13 -10.37 2.80
CA ILE A 73 -5.97 -10.73 1.95
C ILE A 73 -6.05 -9.98 0.62
N ASP A 74 -7.21 -10.03 -0.05
CA ASP A 74 -7.43 -9.35 -1.33
C ASP A 74 -7.27 -7.83 -1.21
N ALA A 75 -7.80 -7.22 -0.15
CA ALA A 75 -7.67 -5.78 0.07
C ALA A 75 -6.22 -5.36 0.32
N GLU A 76 -5.45 -6.13 1.09
CA GLU A 76 -4.03 -5.87 1.37
C GLU A 76 -3.17 -6.07 0.12
N ILE A 77 -3.45 -7.09 -0.70
CA ILE A 77 -2.76 -7.32 -1.98
C ILE A 77 -3.02 -6.15 -2.93
N ARG A 78 -4.28 -5.77 -3.15
CA ARG A 78 -4.63 -4.67 -4.06
C ARG A 78 -4.02 -3.35 -3.61
N LEU A 79 -4.08 -3.04 -2.32
CA LEU A 79 -3.45 -1.84 -1.77
C LEU A 79 -1.95 -1.80 -2.08
N ARG A 80 -1.27 -2.93 -1.87
CA ARG A 80 0.16 -3.08 -2.17
C ARG A 80 0.44 -2.83 -3.65
N GLU A 81 -0.34 -3.43 -4.55
CA GLU A 81 -0.14 -3.30 -6.00
C GLU A 81 -0.30 -1.85 -6.47
N VAL A 82 -1.31 -1.16 -5.92
CA VAL A 82 -1.52 0.27 -6.19
C VAL A 82 -0.34 1.08 -5.68
N LEU A 83 0.15 0.79 -4.47
CA LEU A 83 1.27 1.50 -3.87
C LEU A 83 2.56 1.34 -4.69
N GLU A 84 2.88 0.13 -5.13
CA GLU A 84 4.03 -0.19 -5.99
C GLU A 84 4.00 0.61 -7.31
N LYS A 85 2.83 0.71 -7.95
CA LYS A 85 2.66 1.48 -9.20
C LYS A 85 2.89 2.97 -9.03
N ILE A 86 2.52 3.54 -7.88
CA ILE A 86 2.58 5.00 -7.68
C ILE A 86 3.85 5.46 -6.96
N GLU A 87 4.54 4.59 -6.22
CA GLU A 87 5.74 4.99 -5.45
C GLU A 87 6.94 5.33 -6.33
N ILE A 88 6.97 4.80 -7.56
CA ILE A 88 7.97 5.08 -8.59
C ILE A 88 7.74 6.43 -9.28
N LEU A 89 6.56 7.02 -9.13
CA LEU A 89 6.19 8.28 -9.78
C LEU A 89 6.77 9.47 -9.00
N GLU A 90 7.62 10.24 -9.67
CA GLU A 90 8.38 11.31 -9.02
C GLU A 90 7.50 12.49 -8.60
N GLY A 91 7.81 13.04 -7.42
CA GLY A 91 7.16 14.26 -6.92
C GLY A 91 5.77 14.05 -6.32
N LEU A 92 5.32 12.80 -6.16
CA LEU A 92 4.11 12.49 -5.41
C LEU A 92 4.36 12.51 -3.90
N GLU A 93 3.38 12.99 -3.15
CA GLU A 93 3.33 12.90 -1.69
C GLU A 93 2.23 11.92 -1.31
N ILE A 94 2.62 10.76 -0.78
CA ILE A 94 1.70 9.66 -0.47
C ILE A 94 1.58 9.51 1.05
N GLU A 95 0.36 9.59 1.56
CA GLU A 95 0.02 9.27 2.94
C GLU A 95 -0.88 8.02 2.94
N ARG A 96 -0.45 6.99 3.66
CA ARG A 96 -1.26 5.80 3.92
C ARG A 96 -1.95 5.94 5.26
N ILE A 97 -3.25 5.67 5.29
CA ILE A 97 -4.04 5.56 6.51
C ILE A 97 -4.82 4.26 6.41
N GLY A 98 -4.50 3.26 7.23
CA GLY A 98 -5.08 1.92 7.11
C GLY A 98 -4.94 1.34 5.69
N LEU A 99 -6.07 1.20 5.00
CA LEU A 99 -6.17 0.69 3.61
C LEU A 99 -6.57 1.78 2.60
N TRP A 100 -6.34 3.04 2.96
CA TRP A 100 -6.51 4.19 2.09
C TRP A 100 -5.16 4.80 1.75
N LEU A 101 -5.02 5.25 0.51
CA LEU A 101 -3.88 6.06 0.07
C LEU A 101 -4.39 7.44 -0.30
N TYR A 102 -3.76 8.47 0.25
CA TYR A 102 -4.00 9.86 -0.05
C TYR A 102 -2.78 10.40 -0.78
N VAL A 103 -2.97 10.88 -2.01
CA VAL A 103 -1.87 11.24 -2.90
C VAL A 103 -2.01 12.68 -3.36
N SER A 104 -0.97 13.46 -3.08
CA SER A 104 -0.83 14.88 -3.40
C SER A 104 0.55 15.17 -4.01
N GLY A 105 1.00 16.43 -4.03
CA GLY A 105 2.22 16.83 -4.75
C GLY A 105 2.00 16.98 -6.26
N ASN A 106 2.97 16.52 -7.07
CA ASN A 106 2.99 16.65 -8.53
C ASN A 106 2.04 15.65 -9.24
N THR A 107 0.76 15.65 -8.86
CA THR A 107 -0.24 14.69 -9.35
C THR A 107 -0.72 14.96 -10.77
N LYS A 108 -0.55 16.19 -11.28
CA LYS A 108 -1.05 16.58 -12.62
C LYS A 108 -0.32 15.85 -13.74
N THR A 109 1.00 15.68 -13.63
CA THR A 109 1.82 14.96 -14.62
C THR A 109 1.52 13.47 -14.64
N HIS A 110 1.06 12.94 -13.52
CA HIS A 110 0.83 11.52 -13.29
C HIS A 110 -0.65 11.13 -13.31
N LYS A 111 -1.53 12.05 -13.74
CA LYS A 111 -2.99 11.90 -13.67
C LYS A 111 -3.50 10.58 -14.25
N GLU A 112 -3.04 10.20 -15.45
CA GLU A 112 -3.53 8.99 -16.11
C GLU A 112 -3.01 7.73 -15.42
N ALA A 113 -1.75 7.71 -14.98
CA ALA A 113 -1.19 6.62 -14.17
C ALA A 113 -1.94 6.45 -12.83
N LEU A 114 -2.31 7.55 -12.17
CA LEU A 114 -3.10 7.50 -10.93
C LEU A 114 -4.50 6.91 -11.16
N LYS A 115 -5.17 7.25 -12.26
CA LYS A 115 -6.46 6.65 -12.62
C LYS A 115 -6.33 5.17 -12.95
N GLU A 116 -5.31 4.78 -13.72
CA GLU A 116 -5.06 3.39 -14.10
C GLU A 116 -4.74 2.53 -12.88
N ALA A 117 -4.04 3.09 -11.90
CA ALA A 117 -3.82 2.49 -10.59
C ALA A 117 -5.09 2.48 -9.70
N GLY A 118 -6.24 2.97 -10.19
CA GLY A 118 -7.53 2.91 -9.48
C GLY A 118 -7.77 4.03 -8.47
N LEU A 119 -6.94 5.07 -8.45
CA LEU A 119 -7.18 6.24 -7.61
C LEU A 119 -8.27 7.13 -8.22
N LYS A 120 -9.00 7.83 -7.36
CA LYS A 120 -10.05 8.78 -7.73
C LYS A 120 -9.72 10.17 -7.19
N TRP A 121 -10.02 11.20 -7.98
CA TRP A 121 -9.85 12.60 -7.55
C TRP A 121 -10.94 12.98 -6.54
N ALA A 122 -10.53 13.42 -5.35
CA ALA A 122 -11.42 13.91 -4.31
C ALA A 122 -11.49 15.44 -4.38
N HIS A 123 -12.51 15.96 -5.07
CA HIS A 123 -12.66 17.40 -5.33
C HIS A 123 -12.62 18.28 -4.07
N ALA A 124 -13.32 17.87 -3.00
CA ALA A 124 -13.37 18.64 -1.75
C ALA A 124 -11.99 18.78 -1.08
N ARG A 125 -11.12 17.78 -1.25
CA ARG A 125 -9.80 17.72 -0.60
C ARG A 125 -8.65 18.07 -1.55
N LYS A 126 -8.93 18.19 -2.85
CA LYS A 126 -7.96 18.49 -3.92
C LYS A 126 -6.76 17.53 -3.93
N LEU A 127 -7.03 16.24 -3.78
CA LEU A 127 -6.03 15.16 -3.80
C LEU A 127 -6.62 13.88 -4.42
N TRP A 128 -5.78 12.89 -4.70
CA TRP A 128 -6.20 11.57 -5.16
C TRP A 128 -6.36 10.60 -4.00
N ILE A 129 -7.35 9.71 -4.08
CA ILE A 129 -7.62 8.71 -3.03
C ILE A 129 -7.75 7.32 -3.65
N TYR A 130 -7.05 6.36 -3.07
CA TYR A 130 -7.36 4.93 -3.21
C TYR A 130 -8.19 4.47 -2.01
N VAL A 131 -9.21 3.65 -2.27
CA VAL A 131 -10.12 3.10 -1.25
C VAL A 131 -10.05 1.59 -1.26
N GLY A 132 -9.24 1.01 -0.36
CA GLY A 132 -9.07 -0.44 -0.24
C GLY A 132 -10.15 -1.14 0.59
N THR A 133 -10.92 -0.39 1.38
CA THR A 133 -12.10 -0.90 2.09
C THR A 133 -13.18 0.17 2.17
N GLU A 134 -14.44 -0.26 2.15
CA GLU A 134 -15.58 0.64 2.20
C GLU A 134 -15.71 1.31 3.58
N CYS A 135 -15.86 2.63 3.59
CA CYS A 135 -16.27 3.34 4.79
C CYS A 135 -17.75 3.03 5.09
N ARG A 136 -18.01 2.14 6.04
CA ARG A 136 -19.37 1.91 6.54
C ARG A 136 -19.78 3.06 7.48
N GLY A 137 -20.47 4.06 6.92
CA GLY A 137 -21.09 5.17 7.69
C GLY A 137 -21.34 6.43 6.85
N ARG A 138 -22.35 7.21 7.24
CA ARG A 138 -22.53 8.60 6.77
C ARG A 138 -21.64 9.50 7.63
N GLY A 139 -20.58 10.05 7.05
CA GLY A 139 -19.79 11.06 7.76
C GLY A 139 -18.62 11.56 6.95
N ASN A 140 -18.52 12.87 6.85
CA ASN A 140 -17.28 13.58 6.54
C ASN A 140 -16.31 13.37 7.71
N LYS A 141 -15.79 12.15 7.91
CA LYS A 141 -14.74 11.94 8.91
C LYS A 141 -13.55 12.79 8.53
N ASP A 142 -13.07 13.53 9.51
CA ASP A 142 -11.91 14.37 9.33
C ASP A 142 -10.64 13.52 9.21
N MET A 143 -9.62 14.03 8.52
CA MET A 143 -8.38 13.27 8.31
C MET A 143 -7.72 12.94 9.64
N ASP A 144 -7.78 13.84 10.62
CA ASP A 144 -7.13 13.63 11.92
C ASP A 144 -7.80 12.51 12.71
N GLU A 145 -9.12 12.36 12.60
CA GLU A 145 -9.83 11.21 13.19
C GLU A 145 -9.42 9.89 12.54
N LEU A 146 -9.24 9.87 11.22
CA LEU A 146 -8.79 8.69 10.51
C LEU A 146 -7.35 8.32 10.88
N ARG A 147 -6.45 9.30 10.96
CA ARG A 147 -5.06 9.12 11.43
C ARG A 147 -5.03 8.60 12.86
N ALA A 148 -5.83 9.18 13.76
CA ALA A 148 -5.91 8.74 15.14
C ALA A 148 -6.41 7.30 15.27
N LYS A 149 -7.37 6.90 14.43
CA LYS A 149 -7.98 5.56 14.47
C LYS A 149 -7.11 4.47 13.84
N TYR A 150 -6.52 4.74 12.69
CA TYR A 150 -5.83 3.73 11.87
C TYR A 150 -4.31 3.90 11.82
N GLY A 151 -3.79 4.97 12.46
CA GLY A 151 -2.43 5.42 12.25
C GLY A 151 -2.25 6.06 10.88
N ASN A 152 -1.08 6.66 10.67
CA ASN A 152 -0.68 7.13 9.36
C ASN A 152 0.80 6.89 9.09
N GLU A 153 1.11 6.63 7.82
CA GLU A 153 2.47 6.48 7.34
C GLU A 153 2.66 7.40 6.13
N LYS A 154 3.67 8.28 6.20
CA LYS A 154 4.14 8.98 5.01
C LYS A 154 5.03 8.05 4.19
N VAL A 155 4.58 7.73 2.99
CA VAL A 155 5.30 6.89 2.06
C VAL A 155 6.26 7.79 1.28
N LYS A 156 7.56 7.62 1.53
CA LYS A 156 8.63 8.20 0.72
C LYS A 156 8.49 7.69 -0.72
N THR A 157 8.29 8.62 -1.64
CA THR A 157 8.42 8.41 -3.08
C THR A 157 9.86 8.57 -3.49
N ARG A 158 10.22 8.01 -4.64
CA ARG A 158 11.59 8.10 -5.14
C ARG A 158 11.77 9.36 -5.95
N SER A 159 12.83 10.10 -5.62
CA SER A 159 13.38 11.14 -6.47
C SER A 159 14.53 10.51 -7.25
N LYS A 160 14.59 10.65 -8.58
CA LYS A 160 15.82 10.33 -9.30
C LYS A 160 16.96 11.11 -8.67
N ILE A 161 18.01 10.41 -8.26
CA ILE A 161 19.29 11.05 -7.98
C ILE A 161 19.64 11.77 -9.29
N LYS A 162 19.65 13.11 -9.27
CA LYS A 162 20.24 13.86 -10.38
C LYS A 162 21.66 13.34 -10.53
N LYS A 163 21.96 12.58 -11.60
CA LYS A 163 23.34 12.37 -12.00
C LYS A 163 23.90 13.77 -12.22
N ILE A 164 24.72 14.22 -11.27
CA ILE A 164 25.59 15.37 -11.51
C ILE A 164 26.53 14.87 -12.60
N ALA A 165 26.35 15.42 -13.80
CA ALA A 165 27.23 15.18 -14.94
C ALA A 165 28.62 15.76 -14.65
#